data_AF-A0A7S0IZR0-F1
#
_entry.id   AF-A0A7S0IZR0-F1
#
_cell.length_a   1.000
_cell.length_b   1.000
_cell.length_c   1.000
_cell.angle_alpha   90.00
_cell.angle_beta   90.00
_cell.angle_gamma   90.00
#
_symmetry.space_group_name_H-M   'P 1'
#
loop_
_entity.id
_entity.type
_entity.pdbx_description
1 polymer ?
#
loop_
_entity_poly.entity_id
_entity_poly.type
_entity_poly.pdbx_seq_one_letter_code
_entity_poly.pdbx_strand_id
1 'polypeptide(L)'
;MCEDHPIIPCVEDTSACPGGLGCGAFGLSECRFCGFNDYDSCPYPPPAPPAPPAPPMLPPSPPCTPPQPPSPPPPPSPPLTPPQPPALPAPPSHDACPQRQGLFRPPRTERRVNRPTAQRLTFYAYRAQGDEDYHVENNNLANLPGVLKYLHYEVVSAQERQDDAGVCARHYGITRILRFKLSMKNPQRLVEQFGEQLPQFGPFSAFDQGQCTSCVDGVATFTNLGGYYVGCQKQSDAEFGYGETAAWYSLPGACPSRPWLTKDAACSKEEPGGECPPHRPPDGSPACTWRLESAGELRLDELAGIDDYHHFCTQEKVEYSPGPGGVATGRSQGGVCFWDDRGSRLANQERVATVRTMFKHKYPSLAEEMLGPLCDF
;
A
#
# COMPACT_ATOMS: atom_id res chain seq x y z
N MET A 1 24.59 -13.32 23.95
CA MET A 1 24.85 -14.03 22.68
C MET A 1 24.42 -13.12 21.53
N CYS A 2 25.35 -12.33 21.01
CA CYS A 2 25.20 -11.49 19.80
C CYS A 2 26.53 -11.50 19.02
N GLU A 3 27.13 -12.68 18.82
CA GLU A 3 28.52 -12.79 18.32
C GLU A 3 28.67 -12.95 16.80
N ASP A 4 27.59 -12.96 15.99
CA ASP A 4 27.70 -13.30 14.55
C ASP A 4 27.52 -12.14 13.54
N HIS A 5 27.48 -10.87 13.97
CA HIS A 5 27.40 -9.73 13.03
C HIS A 5 28.40 -8.61 13.33
N PRO A 6 29.57 -8.57 12.64
CA PRO A 6 30.69 -7.68 12.98
C PRO A 6 30.54 -6.21 12.52
N ILE A 7 29.31 -5.71 12.31
CA ILE A 7 29.09 -4.37 11.70
C ILE A 7 28.18 -3.44 12.54
N ILE A 8 27.57 -3.90 13.64
CA ILE A 8 26.61 -3.08 14.40
C ILE A 8 26.97 -3.06 15.89
N PRO A 9 27.31 -1.90 16.49
CA PRO A 9 27.54 -1.80 17.93
C PRO A 9 26.21 -1.92 18.70
N CYS A 10 26.20 -2.68 19.79
CA CYS A 10 25.03 -2.95 20.63
C CYS A 10 25.11 -2.14 21.94
N VAL A 11 23.97 -1.66 22.47
CA VAL A 11 23.89 -0.97 23.78
C VAL A 11 22.64 -1.40 24.55
N GLU A 12 22.76 -1.49 25.87
CA GLU A 12 21.72 -1.81 26.86
C GLU A 12 21.16 -0.52 27.50
N ASP A 13 19.83 -0.38 27.56
CA ASP A 13 19.14 0.71 28.27
C ASP A 13 18.32 0.12 29.44
N THR A 14 18.64 0.52 30.67
CA THR A 14 18.03 0.02 31.90
C THR A 14 16.88 0.90 32.43
N SER A 15 16.43 1.89 31.66
CA SER A 15 15.27 2.70 32.02
C SER A 15 13.96 1.91 31.78
N ALA A 16 13.35 1.47 32.87
CA ALA A 16 12.24 0.54 32.89
C ALA A 16 11.05 0.97 32.01
N CYS A 17 10.83 0.25 30.90
CA CYS A 17 9.51 0.04 30.31
C CYS A 17 9.01 -1.34 30.78
N PRO A 18 8.18 -1.44 31.84
CA PRO A 18 7.63 -2.72 32.25
C PRO A 18 6.72 -3.25 31.13
N GLY A 19 7.18 -4.26 30.39
CA GLY A 19 6.40 -4.95 29.35
C GLY A 19 6.58 -4.44 27.90
N GLY A 20 7.57 -3.59 27.62
CA GLY A 20 7.83 -3.16 26.23
C GLY A 20 8.72 -4.14 25.47
N LEU A 21 8.21 -4.76 24.40
CA LEU A 21 9.04 -5.41 23.38
C LEU A 21 9.73 -4.30 22.56
N GLY A 22 11.05 -4.14 22.73
CA GLY A 22 11.81 -3.15 21.98
C GLY A 22 11.73 -3.39 20.47
N CYS A 23 11.35 -2.36 19.70
CA CYS A 23 11.50 -2.40 18.25
C CYS A 23 12.99 -2.58 17.91
N GLY A 24 13.30 -3.59 17.08
CA GLY A 24 14.66 -3.90 16.62
C GLY A 24 15.39 -5.05 17.32
N ALA A 25 14.75 -5.77 18.24
CA ALA A 25 15.44 -6.79 19.03
C ALA A 25 15.51 -8.19 18.39
N PHE A 26 14.97 -8.42 17.19
CA PHE A 26 14.93 -9.75 16.54
C PHE A 26 14.43 -10.90 17.46
N GLY A 27 13.57 -10.59 18.44
CA GLY A 27 13.10 -11.55 19.45
C GLY A 27 13.86 -11.57 20.78
N LEU A 28 14.76 -10.62 21.04
CA LEU A 28 15.48 -10.46 22.31
C LEU A 28 14.74 -9.51 23.25
N SER A 29 14.55 -9.90 24.51
CA SER A 29 13.72 -9.17 25.48
C SER A 29 14.39 -7.95 26.14
N GLU A 30 15.69 -7.70 25.87
CA GLU A 30 16.50 -6.75 26.64
C GLU A 30 17.28 -5.73 25.79
N CYS A 31 16.93 -5.52 24.52
CA CYS A 31 17.62 -4.53 23.67
C CYS A 31 16.64 -3.57 22.99
N ARG A 32 16.90 -2.25 23.07
CA ARG A 32 16.19 -1.20 22.33
C ARG A 32 17.20 -0.19 21.78
N PHE A 33 17.06 0.20 20.51
CA PHE A 33 17.84 1.28 19.88
C PHE A 33 17.05 2.60 19.92
N CYS A 34 17.63 3.67 20.49
CA CYS A 34 17.18 5.06 20.34
C CYS A 34 18.34 6.03 20.56
N GLY A 35 18.79 6.78 19.53
CA GLY A 35 19.50 8.06 19.72
C GLY A 35 20.87 8.24 19.05
N PHE A 36 21.15 9.49 18.67
CA PHE A 36 22.34 10.01 17.97
C PHE A 36 23.43 10.50 18.96
N ASN A 37 24.67 9.96 18.85
CA ASN A 37 26.01 10.55 19.14
C ASN A 37 27.07 9.44 19.40
N ASP A 38 28.37 9.81 19.51
CA ASP A 38 29.50 8.90 19.82
C ASP A 38 29.49 8.42 21.29
N TYR A 39 29.60 7.11 21.53
CA TYR A 39 29.63 6.52 22.88
C TYR A 39 30.67 5.39 23.02
N ASP A 40 31.21 5.26 24.25
CA ASP A 40 32.20 4.28 24.66
C ASP A 40 31.66 2.84 24.74
N SER A 41 32.55 1.85 24.60
CA SER A 41 32.20 0.42 24.59
C SER A 41 31.93 -0.18 25.97
N CYS A 42 30.91 -1.05 26.09
CA CYS A 42 30.51 -1.69 27.34
C CYS A 42 31.43 -2.87 27.74
N PRO A 43 31.78 -3.01 29.04
CA PRO A 43 32.42 -4.21 29.57
C PRO A 43 31.42 -5.35 29.83
N TYR A 44 31.86 -6.59 29.57
CA TYR A 44 31.10 -7.84 29.68
C TYR A 44 30.35 -8.06 31.02
N PRO A 45 29.13 -8.63 31.02
CA PRO A 45 28.41 -8.97 32.26
C PRO A 45 28.63 -10.43 32.74
N PRO A 46 28.40 -10.70 34.04
CA PRO A 46 28.44 -12.04 34.66
C PRO A 46 27.15 -12.87 34.44
N PRO A 47 27.15 -14.19 34.72
CA PRO A 47 26.06 -15.10 34.34
C PRO A 47 24.76 -14.96 35.15
N ALA A 48 23.63 -15.20 34.48
CA ALA A 48 22.26 -15.00 34.97
C ALA A 48 21.74 -16.09 35.95
N PRO A 49 20.82 -15.74 36.86
CA PRO A 49 20.17 -16.67 37.80
C PRO A 49 19.00 -17.46 37.18
N PRO A 50 18.59 -18.59 37.80
CA PRO A 50 17.55 -19.50 37.27
C PRO A 50 16.12 -18.99 37.44
N ALA A 51 15.26 -19.35 36.48
CA ALA A 51 13.88 -18.90 36.35
C ALA A 51 12.90 -19.55 37.37
N PRO A 52 11.82 -18.84 37.75
CA PRO A 52 10.78 -19.36 38.66
C PRO A 52 9.72 -20.23 37.95
N PRO A 53 8.98 -21.06 38.71
CA PRO A 53 8.01 -22.02 38.16
C PRO A 53 6.66 -21.37 37.76
N ALA A 54 6.02 -21.98 36.76
CA ALA A 54 4.78 -21.52 36.14
C ALA A 54 3.51 -21.74 37.02
N PRO A 55 2.51 -20.85 36.92
CA PRO A 55 1.25 -20.96 37.67
C PRO A 55 0.23 -21.92 37.01
N PRO A 56 -0.76 -22.41 37.78
CA PRO A 56 -1.73 -23.42 37.33
C PRO A 56 -2.90 -22.83 36.51
N MET A 57 -3.40 -23.63 35.56
CA MET A 57 -4.46 -23.27 34.60
C MET A 57 -5.87 -23.28 35.22
N LEU A 58 -6.74 -22.37 34.75
CA LEU A 58 -8.16 -22.25 35.14
C LEU A 58 -9.11 -23.01 34.18
N PRO A 59 -10.32 -23.40 34.64
CA PRO A 59 -11.29 -24.19 33.87
C PRO A 59 -12.12 -23.36 32.86
N PRO A 60 -12.76 -24.02 31.86
CA PRO A 60 -13.44 -23.36 30.75
C PRO A 60 -14.88 -22.91 31.06
N SER A 61 -15.29 -21.80 30.44
CA SER A 61 -16.62 -21.17 30.55
C SER A 61 -17.63 -21.73 29.52
N PRO A 62 -18.96 -21.66 29.79
CA PRO A 62 -20.01 -22.18 28.92
C PRO A 62 -20.36 -21.27 27.73
N PRO A 63 -21.03 -21.80 26.67
CA PRO A 63 -21.30 -21.07 25.43
C PRO A 63 -22.57 -20.20 25.49
N CYS A 64 -22.49 -18.98 24.94
CA CYS A 64 -23.63 -18.07 24.74
C CYS A 64 -24.17 -18.13 23.31
N THR A 65 -25.50 -18.12 23.17
CA THR A 65 -26.22 -17.97 21.90
C THR A 65 -26.43 -16.50 21.52
N PRO A 66 -26.31 -16.13 20.22
CA PRO A 66 -26.43 -14.73 19.79
C PRO A 66 -27.89 -14.30 19.57
N PRO A 67 -28.24 -13.02 19.85
CA PRO A 67 -29.55 -12.44 19.53
C PRO A 67 -29.63 -11.95 18.06
N GLN A 68 -30.85 -11.92 17.52
CA GLN A 68 -31.13 -11.44 16.16
C GLN A 68 -31.03 -9.90 16.03
N PRO A 69 -30.56 -9.37 14.88
CA PRO A 69 -30.44 -7.94 14.63
C PRO A 69 -31.77 -7.27 14.22
N PRO A 70 -31.99 -5.99 14.57
CA PRO A 70 -33.13 -5.20 14.12
C PRO A 70 -32.96 -4.64 12.69
N SER A 71 -34.07 -4.31 12.04
CA SER A 71 -34.12 -3.83 10.65
C SER A 71 -33.72 -2.35 10.50
N PRO A 72 -33.13 -1.94 9.35
CA PRO A 72 -32.63 -0.59 9.13
C PRO A 72 -33.71 0.44 8.75
N PRO A 73 -33.50 1.74 9.06
CA PRO A 73 -34.40 2.84 8.65
C PRO A 73 -34.16 3.31 7.20
N PRO A 74 -35.13 4.02 6.58
CA PRO A 74 -35.04 4.47 5.19
C PRO A 74 -34.15 5.72 5.00
N PRO A 75 -33.57 5.92 3.79
CA PRO A 75 -32.60 6.98 3.52
C PRO A 75 -33.24 8.37 3.25
N PRO A 76 -32.50 9.47 3.50
CA PRO A 76 -32.94 10.84 3.21
C PRO A 76 -32.74 11.23 1.73
N SER A 77 -33.53 12.20 1.27
CA SER A 77 -33.54 12.71 -0.11
C SER A 77 -32.35 13.63 -0.45
N PRO A 78 -31.89 13.69 -1.72
CA PRO A 78 -30.71 14.44 -2.12
C PRO A 78 -30.96 15.95 -2.37
N PRO A 79 -29.95 16.82 -2.17
CA PRO A 79 -30.01 18.24 -2.53
C PRO A 79 -29.71 18.49 -4.02
N LEU A 80 -30.25 19.60 -4.54
CA LEU A 80 -30.18 20.05 -5.94
C LEU A 80 -28.82 20.68 -6.30
N THR A 81 -28.34 20.39 -7.51
CA THR A 81 -27.07 20.83 -8.12
C THR A 81 -27.03 22.31 -8.54
N PRO A 82 -25.89 23.03 -8.37
CA PRO A 82 -25.64 24.32 -8.99
C PRO A 82 -25.10 24.21 -10.44
N PRO A 83 -25.25 25.26 -11.28
CA PRO A 83 -24.92 25.21 -12.71
C PRO A 83 -23.43 25.45 -13.03
N GLN A 84 -22.94 24.81 -14.10
CA GLN A 84 -21.57 24.92 -14.64
C GLN A 84 -21.35 26.15 -15.54
N PRO A 85 -20.14 26.75 -15.56
CA PRO A 85 -19.73 27.78 -16.51
C PRO A 85 -19.23 27.23 -17.87
N PRO A 86 -19.21 28.05 -18.94
CA PRO A 86 -18.98 27.60 -20.31
C PRO A 86 -17.50 27.47 -20.71
N ALA A 87 -17.22 26.52 -21.61
CA ALA A 87 -15.88 26.16 -22.09
C ALA A 87 -15.34 27.08 -23.20
N LEU A 88 -14.02 27.26 -23.23
CA LEU A 88 -13.27 28.00 -24.27
C LEU A 88 -12.76 27.07 -25.41
N PRO A 89 -12.64 27.57 -26.64
CA PRO A 89 -12.24 26.77 -27.81
C PRO A 89 -10.71 26.66 -27.99
N ALA A 90 -10.27 25.51 -28.52
CA ALA A 90 -8.87 25.22 -28.87
C ALA A 90 -8.48 25.75 -30.27
N PRO A 91 -7.21 26.12 -30.51
CA PRO A 91 -6.74 26.65 -31.80
C PRO A 91 -6.38 25.55 -32.83
N PRO A 92 -6.44 25.85 -34.13
CA PRO A 92 -6.22 24.89 -35.21
C PRO A 92 -4.73 24.66 -35.55
N SER A 93 -4.43 23.42 -35.91
CA SER A 93 -3.13 22.91 -36.39
C SER A 93 -2.98 23.11 -37.90
N HIS A 94 -1.88 23.73 -38.33
CA HIS A 94 -1.38 23.62 -39.71
C HIS A 94 0.14 23.72 -39.71
N ASP A 95 0.82 22.69 -40.19
CA ASP A 95 2.11 22.86 -40.86
C ASP A 95 2.28 21.78 -41.94
N ALA A 96 2.19 22.24 -43.19
CA ALA A 96 2.47 21.49 -44.40
C ALA A 96 3.71 22.10 -45.05
N CYS A 97 4.78 21.33 -45.26
CA CYS A 97 5.88 21.75 -46.13
C CYS A 97 6.54 20.56 -46.85
N PRO A 98 6.44 20.47 -48.20
CA PRO A 98 6.94 19.35 -48.99
C PRO A 98 8.22 19.72 -49.76
N GLN A 99 9.34 19.99 -49.10
CA GLN A 99 10.63 20.17 -49.77
C GLN A 99 11.80 19.72 -48.89
N ARG A 100 12.27 18.47 -49.10
CA ARG A 100 13.65 17.99 -48.85
C ARG A 100 13.83 16.63 -49.52
N GLN A 101 13.76 16.62 -50.85
CA GLN A 101 14.22 15.50 -51.67
C GLN A 101 15.73 15.62 -51.87
N GLY A 102 16.44 14.51 -51.62
CA GLY A 102 17.68 14.19 -52.31
C GLY A 102 18.98 14.69 -51.70
N LEU A 103 19.52 13.97 -50.69
CA LEU A 103 20.97 13.84 -50.50
C LEU A 103 21.32 12.42 -50.03
N PHE A 104 22.24 11.80 -50.77
CA PHE A 104 23.07 10.62 -50.47
C PHE A 104 22.77 9.87 -49.16
N ARG A 105 22.16 8.67 -49.26
CA ARG A 105 22.05 7.73 -48.14
C ARG A 105 23.32 6.86 -48.11
N PRO A 106 24.20 6.95 -47.10
CA PRO A 106 25.17 5.88 -46.86
C PRO A 106 24.42 4.57 -46.60
N PRO A 107 25.03 3.39 -46.82
CA PRO A 107 24.40 2.13 -46.49
C PRO A 107 23.91 2.20 -45.04
N ARG A 108 22.59 2.05 -44.85
CA ARG A 108 22.00 1.91 -43.52
C ARG A 108 22.68 0.71 -42.89
N THR A 109 23.67 0.96 -42.04
CA THR A 109 23.80 0.12 -40.86
C THR A 109 22.42 0.21 -40.21
N GLU A 110 21.65 -0.88 -40.30
CA GLU A 110 20.43 -1.01 -39.52
C GLU A 110 20.86 -0.92 -38.06
N ARG A 111 20.87 0.31 -37.54
CA ARG A 111 20.82 0.55 -36.11
C ARG A 111 19.55 -0.19 -35.71
N ARG A 112 19.71 -1.35 -35.09
CA ARG A 112 18.61 -2.08 -34.45
C ARG A 112 17.98 -1.06 -33.51
N VAL A 113 16.91 -0.40 -33.96
CA VAL A 113 16.15 0.50 -33.11
C VAL A 113 15.55 -0.44 -32.10
N ASN A 114 16.12 -0.46 -30.90
CA ASN A 114 15.61 -1.27 -29.80
C ASN A 114 14.24 -0.66 -29.48
N ARG A 115 13.18 -1.21 -30.08
CA ARG A 115 11.83 -0.71 -29.85
C ARG A 115 11.46 -1.03 -28.40
N PRO A 116 11.01 -0.04 -27.61
CA PRO A 116 10.45 -0.27 -26.30
C PRO A 116 9.39 -1.38 -26.40
N THR A 117 9.50 -2.40 -25.56
CA THR A 117 8.58 -3.54 -25.59
C THR A 117 7.95 -3.71 -24.22
N ALA A 118 6.64 -3.91 -24.19
CA ALA A 118 5.92 -4.22 -22.96
C ALA A 118 6.36 -5.57 -22.39
N GLN A 119 6.81 -5.55 -21.14
CA GLN A 119 7.33 -6.71 -20.44
C GLN A 119 6.26 -7.28 -19.52
N ARG A 120 6.33 -8.61 -19.33
CA ARG A 120 5.56 -9.26 -18.28
C ARG A 120 6.34 -9.13 -16.98
N LEU A 121 5.69 -8.56 -15.97
CA LEU A 121 6.27 -8.33 -14.65
C LEU A 121 5.48 -9.08 -13.60
N THR A 122 6.14 -9.41 -12.49
CA THR A 122 5.48 -10.01 -11.34
C THR A 122 6.17 -9.56 -10.06
N PHE A 123 5.41 -8.94 -9.18
CA PHE A 123 5.92 -8.33 -7.95
C PHE A 123 4.83 -8.31 -6.88
N TYR A 124 5.19 -7.94 -5.65
CA TYR A 124 4.20 -7.78 -4.59
C TYR A 124 3.55 -6.41 -4.61
N ALA A 125 2.22 -6.40 -4.56
CA ALA A 125 1.39 -5.22 -4.33
C ALA A 125 0.58 -5.43 -3.05
N TYR A 126 0.25 -4.33 -2.37
CA TYR A 126 -0.30 -4.34 -1.04
C TYR A 126 -1.57 -3.51 -0.98
N ARG A 127 -2.47 -3.89 -0.07
CA ARG A 127 -3.72 -3.19 0.19
C ARG A 127 -3.99 -3.15 1.68
N ALA A 128 -4.48 -2.02 2.18
CA ALA A 128 -5.08 -1.94 3.50
C ALA A 128 -6.59 -2.24 3.41
N GLN A 129 -7.10 -3.13 4.26
CA GLN A 129 -8.50 -3.57 4.23
C GLN A 129 -8.99 -3.94 5.63
N GLY A 130 -10.31 -3.89 5.85
CA GLY A 130 -10.97 -4.51 6.99
C GLY A 130 -11.08 -6.02 6.86
N ASP A 131 -11.94 -6.62 7.69
CA ASP A 131 -12.13 -8.07 7.77
C ASP A 131 -13.01 -8.67 6.66
N GLU A 132 -13.70 -7.83 5.89
CA GLU A 132 -14.47 -8.29 4.73
C GLU A 132 -13.53 -8.80 3.64
N ASP A 133 -13.88 -9.93 3.01
CA ASP A 133 -13.21 -10.45 1.81
C ASP A 133 -14.06 -10.17 0.57
N TYR A 134 -13.48 -9.48 -0.39
CA TYR A 134 -14.11 -9.20 -1.68
C TYR A 134 -13.09 -9.24 -2.81
N HIS A 135 -13.61 -9.41 -4.03
CA HIS A 135 -12.80 -9.43 -5.23
C HIS A 135 -12.11 -8.08 -5.45
N VAL A 136 -10.79 -8.08 -5.62
CA VAL A 136 -10.00 -6.86 -5.77
C VAL A 136 -9.95 -6.47 -7.23
N GLU A 137 -10.90 -5.65 -7.64
CA GLU A 137 -10.95 -5.02 -8.95
C GLU A 137 -11.29 -3.52 -8.80
N ASN A 138 -11.07 -2.71 -9.85
CA ASN A 138 -11.20 -1.24 -9.83
C ASN A 138 -10.72 -0.64 -8.51
N ASN A 139 -9.44 -0.84 -8.23
CA ASN A 139 -8.89 -0.49 -6.93
C ASN A 139 -7.48 0.08 -6.97
N ASN A 140 -7.15 0.76 -5.87
CA ASN A 140 -5.85 1.34 -5.61
C ASN A 140 -5.07 0.39 -4.71
N LEU A 141 -3.98 -0.15 -5.23
CA LEU A 141 -3.00 -0.88 -4.44
C LEU A 141 -1.77 0.01 -4.24
N ALA A 142 -0.79 -0.49 -3.51
CA ALA A 142 0.48 0.18 -3.33
C ALA A 142 1.63 -0.80 -3.32
N ASN A 143 2.87 -0.30 -3.38
CA ASN A 143 3.99 -1.05 -2.87
C ASN A 143 4.05 -0.96 -1.33
N LEU A 144 4.99 -1.67 -0.71
CA LEU A 144 5.06 -1.75 0.75
C LEU A 144 5.24 -0.37 1.44
N PRO A 145 6.15 0.51 0.98
CA PRO A 145 6.21 1.86 1.53
C PRO A 145 4.93 2.67 1.28
N GLY A 146 4.27 2.50 0.14
CA GLY A 146 3.03 3.21 -0.19
C GLY A 146 1.83 2.81 0.66
N VAL A 147 1.67 1.52 1.00
CA VAL A 147 0.59 1.08 1.91
C VAL A 147 0.85 1.56 3.34
N LEU A 148 2.11 1.56 3.78
CA LEU A 148 2.48 2.07 5.09
C LEU A 148 2.30 3.59 5.21
N LYS A 149 2.59 4.35 4.13
CA LYS A 149 2.23 5.76 4.03
C LYS A 149 0.73 5.98 4.21
N TYR A 150 -0.10 5.22 3.50
CA TYR A 150 -1.55 5.32 3.60
C TYR A 150 -2.05 5.04 5.02
N LEU A 151 -1.57 3.96 5.65
CA LEU A 151 -1.93 3.63 7.04
C LEU A 151 -1.56 4.74 8.02
N HIS A 152 -0.34 5.30 7.89
CA HIS A 152 0.14 6.42 8.71
C HIS A 152 -0.67 7.71 8.55
N TYR A 153 -1.24 7.93 7.36
CA TYR A 153 -1.94 9.16 7.06
C TYR A 153 -3.41 9.09 7.44
N GLU A 154 -4.08 8.03 7.03
CA GLU A 154 -5.55 7.93 7.08
C GLU A 154 -6.03 7.04 8.22
N VAL A 155 -5.27 6.03 8.63
CA VAL A 155 -5.86 4.89 9.38
C VAL A 155 -5.57 4.92 10.87
N VAL A 156 -4.33 5.24 11.27
CA VAL A 156 -3.88 5.10 12.67
C VAL A 156 -3.91 6.43 13.45
N SER A 157 -4.50 7.47 12.87
CA SER A 157 -4.62 8.79 13.48
C SER A 157 -5.54 8.77 14.70
N ALA A 158 -5.13 9.47 15.76
CA ALA A 158 -5.95 9.69 16.95
C ALA A 158 -7.29 10.40 16.67
N GLN A 159 -7.40 11.14 15.56
CA GLN A 159 -8.63 11.86 15.21
C GLN A 159 -9.71 10.93 14.63
N GLU A 160 -9.31 9.78 14.07
CA GLU A 160 -10.16 8.88 13.29
C GLU A 160 -10.28 7.49 13.94
N ARG A 161 -10.36 7.49 15.29
CA ARG A 161 -10.32 6.27 16.13
C ARG A 161 -11.69 5.72 16.52
N GLN A 162 -12.74 6.21 15.89
CA GLN A 162 -14.12 5.81 16.12
C GLN A 162 -14.83 5.66 14.77
N ASP A 163 -15.72 4.68 14.66
CA ASP A 163 -16.64 4.58 13.53
C ASP A 163 -17.80 5.59 13.63
N ASP A 164 -18.68 5.59 12.64
CA ASP A 164 -19.88 6.45 12.61
C ASP A 164 -20.84 6.23 13.80
N ALA A 165 -20.72 5.09 14.50
CA ALA A 165 -21.49 4.77 15.70
C ALA A 165 -20.76 5.16 17.01
N GLY A 166 -19.57 5.75 16.92
CA GLY A 166 -18.73 6.12 18.06
C GLY A 166 -17.99 4.94 18.70
N VAL A 167 -17.99 3.77 18.06
CA VAL A 167 -17.32 2.57 18.53
C VAL A 167 -15.84 2.64 18.16
N CYS A 168 -14.98 2.28 19.11
CA CYS A 168 -13.53 2.25 18.91
C CYS A 168 -13.13 1.35 17.73
N ALA A 169 -12.65 1.99 16.66
CA ALA A 169 -12.21 1.33 15.42
C ALA A 169 -11.17 2.21 14.73
N ARG A 170 -10.22 1.59 14.02
CA ARG A 170 -9.36 2.33 13.09
C ARG A 170 -10.21 2.92 11.97
N HIS A 171 -9.77 4.02 11.38
CA HIS A 171 -10.50 4.66 10.29
C HIS A 171 -10.83 3.66 9.17
N TYR A 172 -12.03 3.80 8.60
CA TYR A 172 -12.61 2.89 7.60
C TYR A 172 -12.71 1.41 8.02
N GLY A 173 -12.58 1.10 9.31
CA GLY A 173 -12.60 -0.28 9.81
C GLY A 173 -11.42 -1.12 9.29
N ILE A 174 -10.30 -0.50 8.94
CA ILE A 174 -9.13 -1.19 8.39
C ILE A 174 -8.41 -1.94 9.51
N THR A 175 -8.17 -3.23 9.30
CA THR A 175 -7.59 -4.11 10.32
C THR A 175 -6.40 -4.93 9.83
N ARG A 176 -6.11 -4.96 8.52
CA ARG A 176 -5.03 -5.76 7.93
C ARG A 176 -4.41 -5.15 6.68
N ILE A 177 -3.15 -5.55 6.44
CA ILE A 177 -2.42 -5.40 5.18
C ILE A 177 -2.54 -6.72 4.42
N LEU A 178 -3.18 -6.69 3.27
CA LEU A 178 -3.17 -7.77 2.30
C LEU A 178 -1.94 -7.63 1.38
N ARG A 179 -1.24 -8.73 1.12
CA ARG A 179 -0.18 -8.83 0.13
C ARG A 179 -0.66 -9.70 -1.03
N PHE A 180 -0.50 -9.21 -2.24
CA PHE A 180 -0.81 -9.90 -3.47
C PHE A 180 0.41 -10.04 -4.34
N LYS A 181 0.53 -11.16 -5.04
CA LYS A 181 1.40 -11.31 -6.20
C LYS A 181 0.65 -10.74 -7.41
N LEU A 182 1.07 -9.57 -7.86
CA LEU A 182 0.56 -8.90 -9.04
C LEU A 182 1.40 -9.31 -10.25
N SER A 183 0.79 -10.05 -11.18
CA SER A 183 1.36 -10.26 -12.50
C SER A 183 0.73 -9.29 -13.48
N MET A 184 1.54 -8.62 -14.30
CA MET A 184 1.04 -7.65 -15.28
C MET A 184 1.82 -7.69 -16.59
N LYS A 185 1.18 -7.22 -17.66
CA LYS A 185 1.79 -6.84 -18.92
C LYS A 185 0.89 -5.78 -19.54
N ASN A 186 1.36 -4.54 -19.60
CA ASN A 186 0.58 -3.45 -20.17
C ASN A 186 0.54 -3.51 -21.71
N PRO A 187 -0.42 -2.80 -22.34
CA PRO A 187 -0.50 -2.75 -23.79
C PRO A 187 0.77 -2.19 -24.43
N GLN A 188 1.16 -2.76 -25.58
CA GLN A 188 2.34 -2.31 -26.31
C GLN A 188 2.26 -0.83 -26.71
N ARG A 189 1.06 -0.34 -27.06
CA ARG A 189 0.81 1.07 -27.41
C ARG A 189 1.21 2.03 -26.29
N LEU A 190 0.96 1.67 -25.04
CA LEU A 190 1.36 2.46 -23.88
C LEU A 190 2.89 2.62 -23.84
N VAL A 191 3.61 1.51 -23.98
CA VAL A 191 5.08 1.50 -23.94
C VAL A 191 5.66 2.21 -25.15
N GLU A 192 5.00 2.17 -26.31
CA GLU A 192 5.41 2.95 -27.49
C GLU A 192 5.20 4.47 -27.30
N GLN A 193 4.14 4.85 -26.58
CA GLN A 193 3.81 6.26 -26.34
C GLN A 193 4.73 6.92 -25.32
N PHE A 194 5.13 6.21 -24.26
CA PHE A 194 5.95 6.77 -23.17
C PHE A 194 7.40 6.23 -23.15
N GLY A 195 7.76 5.37 -24.12
CA GLY A 195 8.88 4.44 -24.13
C GLY A 195 10.32 4.94 -24.07
N GLU A 196 10.57 6.24 -23.96
CA GLU A 196 11.94 6.78 -24.02
C GLU A 196 12.80 6.38 -22.79
N GLN A 197 12.15 6.00 -21.68
CA GLN A 197 12.79 5.52 -20.44
C GLN A 197 12.26 4.15 -19.95
N LEU A 198 11.64 3.37 -20.84
CA LEU A 198 11.03 2.04 -20.57
C LEU A 198 9.88 1.98 -19.52
N PRO A 199 8.93 2.94 -19.47
CA PRO A 199 7.81 2.84 -18.53
C PRO A 199 7.01 1.56 -18.78
N GLN A 200 6.90 0.74 -17.73
CA GLN A 200 6.08 -0.49 -17.74
C GLN A 200 4.68 -0.25 -17.18
N PHE A 201 4.45 0.90 -16.56
CA PHE A 201 3.16 1.37 -16.05
C PHE A 201 2.58 2.47 -16.92
N GLY A 202 1.27 2.69 -16.83
CA GLY A 202 0.65 3.93 -17.28
C GLY A 202 0.49 4.97 -16.17
N PRO A 203 -0.11 6.12 -16.49
CA PRO A 203 -0.51 7.11 -15.50
C PRO A 203 -1.52 6.54 -14.50
N PHE A 204 -1.35 6.78 -13.20
CA PHE A 204 -2.31 6.34 -12.18
C PHE A 204 -3.74 6.81 -12.45
N SER A 205 -4.69 5.94 -12.12
CA SER A 205 -6.12 6.23 -12.09
C SER A 205 -6.69 5.87 -10.74
N ALA A 206 -7.19 6.87 -9.99
CA ALA A 206 -7.80 6.67 -8.69
C ALA A 206 -9.15 5.97 -8.84
N PHE A 207 -9.36 4.94 -8.01
CA PHE A 207 -10.64 4.27 -7.90
C PHE A 207 -11.26 4.43 -6.52
N ASP A 208 -12.44 5.01 -6.46
CA ASP A 208 -13.23 5.16 -5.23
C ASP A 208 -14.57 4.45 -5.41
N GLN A 209 -14.95 3.64 -4.42
CA GLN A 209 -16.17 2.82 -4.46
C GLN A 209 -16.33 2.01 -5.77
N GLY A 210 -15.22 1.63 -6.39
CA GLY A 210 -15.17 0.86 -7.64
C GLY A 210 -15.32 1.64 -8.94
N GLN A 211 -15.47 2.95 -8.84
CA GLN A 211 -15.49 3.86 -9.97
C GLN A 211 -14.12 4.49 -10.13
N CYS A 212 -13.65 4.65 -11.36
CA CYS A 212 -12.53 5.52 -11.65
C CYS A 212 -12.94 6.97 -11.50
N THR A 213 -12.48 7.63 -10.43
CA THR A 213 -12.83 9.02 -10.11
C THR A 213 -11.89 10.04 -10.73
N SER A 214 -10.67 9.61 -11.10
CA SER A 214 -9.71 10.47 -11.81
C SER A 214 -9.72 10.28 -13.33
N CYS A 215 -10.59 9.41 -13.88
CA CYS A 215 -10.71 9.19 -15.32
C CYS A 215 -11.56 10.29 -15.97
N VAL A 216 -10.92 11.40 -16.36
CA VAL A 216 -11.59 12.56 -16.97
C VAL A 216 -12.37 12.19 -18.23
N ASP A 217 -11.83 11.29 -19.05
CA ASP A 217 -12.46 10.82 -20.29
C ASP A 217 -13.16 9.45 -20.12
N GLY A 218 -13.45 9.05 -18.87
CA GLY A 218 -14.01 7.74 -18.55
C GLY A 218 -13.17 6.60 -19.13
N VAL A 219 -13.82 5.70 -19.89
CA VAL A 219 -13.15 4.54 -20.50
C VAL A 219 -12.06 4.93 -21.50
N ALA A 220 -12.19 6.11 -22.14
CA ALA A 220 -11.21 6.56 -23.12
C ALA A 220 -9.83 6.81 -22.48
N THR A 221 -9.76 7.07 -21.17
CA THR A 221 -8.50 7.11 -20.40
C THR A 221 -7.66 5.85 -20.64
N PHE A 222 -8.29 4.68 -20.71
CA PHE A 222 -7.62 3.41 -20.92
C PHE A 222 -7.47 3.04 -22.40
N THR A 223 -8.55 3.13 -23.17
CA THR A 223 -8.55 2.62 -24.55
C THR A 223 -7.65 3.45 -25.49
N ASN A 224 -7.45 4.74 -25.20
CA ASN A 224 -6.49 5.58 -25.91
C ASN A 224 -5.04 5.10 -25.78
N LEU A 225 -4.70 4.38 -24.71
CA LEU A 225 -3.40 3.77 -24.48
C LEU A 225 -3.35 2.27 -24.82
N GLY A 226 -4.38 1.77 -25.50
CA GLY A 226 -4.43 0.41 -26.03
C GLY A 226 -5.03 -0.63 -25.08
N GLY A 227 -5.62 -0.21 -23.95
CA GLY A 227 -6.27 -1.13 -23.03
C GLY A 227 -6.32 -0.64 -21.59
N TYR A 228 -7.02 -1.39 -20.75
CA TYR A 228 -7.11 -1.20 -19.31
C TYR A 228 -5.78 -1.51 -18.63
N TYR A 229 -4.83 -0.58 -18.71
CA TYR A 229 -3.48 -0.74 -18.20
C TYR A 229 -3.41 -0.64 -16.67
N VAL A 230 -2.38 -1.24 -16.07
CA VAL A 230 -1.99 -0.97 -14.68
C VAL A 230 -1.23 0.36 -14.65
N GLY A 231 -1.79 1.34 -13.95
CA GLY A 231 -1.15 2.64 -13.76
C GLY A 231 -0.39 2.72 -12.45
N CYS A 232 0.56 3.65 -12.32
CA CYS A 232 1.25 3.93 -11.07
C CYS A 232 1.42 5.43 -10.82
N GLN A 233 1.64 5.81 -9.57
CA GLN A 233 1.99 7.18 -9.16
C GLN A 233 2.98 7.14 -7.99
N LYS A 234 4.12 7.81 -8.13
CA LYS A 234 5.06 8.05 -7.05
C LYS A 234 4.43 8.91 -5.97
N GLN A 235 4.68 8.55 -4.72
CA GLN A 235 4.22 9.25 -3.54
C GLN A 235 5.41 9.96 -2.90
N SER A 236 5.91 11.02 -3.53
CA SER A 236 7.13 11.75 -3.13
C SER A 236 6.92 12.79 -2.03
N ASP A 237 5.90 12.61 -1.19
CA ASP A 237 5.60 13.57 -0.14
C ASP A 237 6.66 13.52 0.97
N ALA A 238 7.44 14.60 1.06
CA ALA A 238 8.52 14.73 2.02
C ALA A 238 8.03 14.67 3.48
N GLU A 239 6.75 14.99 3.74
CA GLU A 239 6.17 15.01 5.08
C GLU A 239 6.15 13.62 5.75
N PHE A 240 6.05 12.55 4.96
CA PHE A 240 5.87 11.19 5.46
C PHE A 240 7.14 10.38 5.53
N GLY A 241 8.30 10.91 5.12
CA GLY A 241 9.59 10.23 5.27
C GLY A 241 9.72 8.85 4.58
N TYR A 242 8.76 8.36 3.79
CA TYR A 242 8.91 7.10 3.03
C TYR A 242 9.78 7.25 1.76
N GLY A 243 10.22 8.48 1.48
CA GLY A 243 11.11 8.82 0.36
C GLY A 243 10.44 8.64 -1.00
N GLU A 244 11.25 8.65 -2.06
CA GLU A 244 10.78 8.45 -3.45
C GLU A 244 10.40 6.99 -3.77
N THR A 245 10.35 6.13 -2.74
CA THR A 245 10.12 4.69 -2.92
C THR A 245 8.65 4.32 -2.82
N ALA A 246 7.82 5.14 -2.18
CA ALA A 246 6.39 4.88 -2.08
C ALA A 246 5.69 5.09 -3.43
N ALA A 247 4.86 4.13 -3.82
CA ALA A 247 4.08 4.20 -5.05
C ALA A 247 2.70 3.59 -4.87
N TRP A 248 1.71 4.18 -5.52
CA TRP A 248 0.38 3.63 -5.69
C TRP A 248 0.21 3.00 -7.06
N TYR A 249 -0.66 2.01 -7.14
CA TYR A 249 -1.00 1.25 -8.34
C TYR A 249 -2.49 1.27 -8.57
N SER A 250 -2.90 1.34 -9.82
CA SER A 250 -4.32 1.36 -10.22
C SER A 250 -4.63 0.13 -11.06
N LEU A 251 -5.63 -0.64 -10.64
CA LEU A 251 -6.00 -1.91 -11.26
C LEU A 251 -7.44 -1.81 -11.81
N PRO A 252 -7.62 -1.38 -13.07
CA PRO A 252 -8.94 -1.32 -13.70
C PRO A 252 -9.55 -2.71 -13.85
N GLY A 253 -10.71 -2.90 -13.22
CA GLY A 253 -11.57 -4.07 -13.33
C GLY A 253 -12.72 -3.84 -14.29
N ALA A 254 -13.76 -4.67 -14.23
CA ALA A 254 -14.92 -4.50 -15.08
C ALA A 254 -15.73 -3.24 -14.69
N CYS A 255 -16.31 -2.57 -15.70
CA CYS A 255 -17.14 -1.38 -15.53
C CYS A 255 -16.49 -0.29 -14.64
N PRO A 256 -15.26 0.19 -14.93
CA PRO A 256 -14.61 1.23 -14.16
C PRO A 256 -15.37 2.56 -14.19
N SER A 257 -16.30 2.78 -15.12
CA SER A 257 -17.04 4.04 -15.20
C SER A 257 -18.11 4.22 -14.12
N ARG A 258 -18.44 3.17 -13.35
CA ARG A 258 -19.55 3.19 -12.37
C ARG A 258 -19.12 2.71 -10.97
N PRO A 259 -19.77 3.19 -9.89
CA PRO A 259 -19.63 2.64 -8.55
C PRO A 259 -20.12 1.19 -8.44
N TRP A 260 -19.67 0.47 -7.41
CA TRP A 260 -20.00 -0.94 -7.17
C TRP A 260 -21.49 -1.27 -7.26
N LEU A 261 -22.32 -0.48 -6.58
CA LEU A 261 -23.74 -0.75 -6.47
C LEU A 261 -24.53 -0.52 -7.76
N THR A 262 -23.92 0.07 -8.79
CA THR A 262 -24.57 0.40 -10.07
C THR A 262 -23.92 -0.29 -11.26
N LYS A 263 -22.99 -1.23 -11.03
CA LYS A 263 -22.44 -2.10 -12.07
C LYS A 263 -23.48 -3.12 -12.51
N ASP A 264 -23.54 -3.33 -13.82
CA ASP A 264 -24.44 -4.30 -14.44
C ASP A 264 -23.71 -5.08 -15.54
N ALA A 265 -24.33 -6.17 -16.00
CA ALA A 265 -23.75 -7.04 -17.02
C ALA A 265 -23.56 -6.33 -18.37
N ALA A 266 -24.33 -5.29 -18.67
CA ALA A 266 -24.17 -4.53 -19.90
C ALA A 266 -22.87 -3.72 -19.85
N CYS A 267 -22.66 -2.99 -18.75
CA CYS A 267 -21.44 -2.23 -18.50
C CYS A 267 -20.21 -3.13 -18.44
N SER A 268 -20.25 -4.27 -17.74
CA SER A 268 -19.11 -5.20 -17.70
C SER A 268 -18.78 -5.79 -19.09
N LYS A 269 -19.75 -5.87 -19.99
CA LYS A 269 -19.53 -6.32 -21.37
C LYS A 269 -18.91 -5.22 -22.24
N GLU A 270 -19.37 -3.98 -22.08
CA GLU A 270 -18.85 -2.81 -22.79
C GLU A 270 -17.46 -2.42 -22.28
N GLU A 271 -17.24 -2.61 -20.98
CA GLU A 271 -16.03 -2.24 -20.26
C GLU A 271 -15.48 -3.44 -19.47
N PRO A 272 -14.81 -4.40 -20.14
CA PRO A 272 -14.39 -5.65 -19.51
C PRO A 272 -13.28 -5.49 -18.46
N GLY A 273 -12.61 -4.34 -18.39
CA GLY A 273 -11.47 -4.13 -17.50
C GLY A 273 -10.19 -4.80 -17.98
N GLY A 274 -9.15 -4.70 -17.15
CA GLY A 274 -7.82 -5.25 -17.45
C GLY A 274 -7.54 -6.60 -16.83
N GLU A 275 -8.44 -7.10 -15.98
CA GLU A 275 -8.23 -8.36 -15.29
C GLU A 275 -8.31 -9.55 -16.26
N CYS A 276 -7.26 -10.36 -16.27
CA CYS A 276 -7.23 -11.56 -17.08
C CYS A 276 -8.15 -12.65 -16.50
N PRO A 277 -8.83 -13.45 -17.35
CA PRO A 277 -9.54 -14.64 -16.93
C PRO A 277 -8.69 -15.57 -16.05
N PRO A 278 -9.32 -16.39 -15.19
CA PRO A 278 -8.62 -17.36 -14.36
C PRO A 278 -7.62 -18.20 -15.16
N HIS A 279 -6.42 -18.38 -14.61
CA HIS A 279 -5.31 -19.13 -15.21
C HIS A 279 -4.76 -18.57 -16.54
N ARG A 280 -5.25 -17.43 -17.03
CA ARG A 280 -4.66 -16.76 -18.20
C ARG A 280 -3.60 -15.75 -17.75
N PRO A 281 -2.34 -15.89 -18.18
CA PRO A 281 -1.32 -14.91 -17.86
C PRO A 281 -1.54 -13.61 -18.66
N PRO A 282 -1.21 -12.43 -18.10
CA PRO A 282 -1.26 -11.17 -18.81
C PRO A 282 -0.50 -11.19 -20.13
N ASP A 283 -1.19 -10.83 -21.21
CA ASP A 283 -0.64 -10.82 -22.57
C ASP A 283 -0.49 -9.41 -23.14
N GLY A 284 -1.09 -8.40 -22.49
CA GLY A 284 -1.07 -7.01 -22.92
C GLY A 284 -2.14 -6.68 -23.95
N SER A 285 -3.10 -7.59 -24.19
CA SER A 285 -4.31 -7.28 -24.94
C SER A 285 -5.18 -6.28 -24.16
N PRO A 286 -6.11 -5.57 -24.83
CA PRO A 286 -6.83 -4.46 -24.22
C PRO A 286 -7.57 -4.80 -22.92
N ALA A 287 -7.96 -6.06 -22.73
CA ALA A 287 -8.73 -6.55 -21.59
C ALA A 287 -8.04 -7.68 -20.81
N CYS A 288 -6.71 -7.85 -20.95
CA CYS A 288 -5.94 -8.81 -20.15
C CYS A 288 -4.52 -8.28 -19.94
N THR A 289 -4.41 -7.40 -18.95
CA THR A 289 -3.20 -6.67 -18.59
C THR A 289 -2.70 -7.01 -17.20
N TRP A 290 -3.53 -7.54 -16.30
CA TRP A 290 -3.13 -7.88 -14.94
C TRP A 290 -3.89 -9.08 -14.35
N ARG A 291 -3.31 -9.65 -13.30
CA ARG A 291 -3.90 -10.67 -12.44
C ARG A 291 -3.33 -10.57 -11.03
N LEU A 292 -4.19 -10.77 -10.04
CA LEU A 292 -3.79 -10.86 -8.64
C LEU A 292 -3.88 -12.30 -8.13
N GLU A 293 -2.90 -12.68 -7.31
CA GLU A 293 -2.93 -13.91 -6.52
C GLU A 293 -2.66 -13.53 -5.06
N SER A 294 -3.47 -14.02 -4.11
CA SER A 294 -3.22 -13.77 -2.69
C SER A 294 -1.85 -14.33 -2.27
N ALA A 295 -1.08 -13.53 -1.53
CA ALA A 295 0.27 -13.84 -1.06
C ALA A 295 0.43 -13.58 0.45
N GLY A 296 -0.68 -13.67 1.18
CA GLY A 296 -0.73 -13.56 2.63
C GLY A 296 -1.23 -12.21 3.14
N GLU A 297 -1.37 -12.12 4.46
CA GLU A 297 -1.87 -10.94 5.15
C GLU A 297 -1.20 -10.73 6.51
N LEU A 298 -1.24 -9.49 6.99
CA LEU A 298 -0.73 -9.10 8.30
C LEU A 298 -1.75 -8.21 9.00
N ARG A 299 -2.18 -8.56 10.21
CA ARG A 299 -3.05 -7.74 11.05
C ARG A 299 -2.30 -6.49 11.50
N LEU A 300 -3.00 -5.37 11.65
CA LEU A 300 -2.39 -4.16 12.21
C LEU A 300 -2.12 -4.31 13.71
N ASP A 301 -2.94 -5.09 14.40
CA ASP A 301 -2.79 -5.43 15.81
C ASP A 301 -1.49 -6.20 16.09
N GLU A 302 -1.22 -7.26 15.32
CA GLU A 302 0.04 -8.02 15.45
C GLU A 302 1.26 -7.17 15.06
N LEU A 303 1.10 -6.23 14.12
CA LEU A 303 2.16 -5.32 13.70
C LEU A 303 2.48 -4.26 14.75
N ALA A 304 1.45 -3.67 15.36
CA ALA A 304 1.61 -2.60 16.35
C ALA A 304 1.88 -3.12 17.77
N GLY A 305 1.68 -4.42 18.02
CA GLY A 305 1.77 -5.02 19.35
C GLY A 305 0.55 -4.69 20.22
N ILE A 306 -0.64 -4.73 19.61
CA ILE A 306 -1.93 -4.47 20.28
C ILE A 306 -2.70 -5.78 20.37
N ASP A 307 -3.04 -6.22 21.57
CA ASP A 307 -3.81 -7.48 21.76
C ASP A 307 -5.30 -7.30 21.43
N ASP A 308 -5.88 -6.19 21.88
CA ASP A 308 -7.29 -5.83 21.65
C ASP A 308 -7.37 -4.32 21.38
N TYR A 309 -7.65 -3.97 20.11
CA TYR A 309 -7.74 -2.58 19.68
C TYR A 309 -8.89 -1.84 20.36
N HIS A 310 -10.03 -2.50 20.56
CA HIS A 310 -11.19 -1.89 21.21
C HIS A 310 -10.85 -1.54 22.66
N HIS A 311 -10.22 -2.46 23.40
CA HIS A 311 -9.73 -2.18 24.75
C HIS A 311 -8.65 -1.10 24.76
N PHE A 312 -7.68 -1.14 23.85
CA PHE A 312 -6.64 -0.13 23.71
C PHE A 312 -7.25 1.28 23.53
N CYS A 313 -8.19 1.43 22.58
CA CYS A 313 -8.83 2.70 22.28
C CYS A 313 -9.76 3.18 23.40
N THR A 314 -10.52 2.30 24.05
CA THR A 314 -11.40 2.71 25.18
C THR A 314 -10.62 3.19 26.40
N GLN A 315 -9.32 2.84 26.50
CA GLN A 315 -8.37 3.39 27.49
C GLN A 315 -7.72 4.71 27.04
N GLU A 316 -8.27 5.39 26.04
CA GLU A 316 -7.76 6.65 25.45
C GLU A 316 -6.33 6.54 24.88
N LYS A 317 -5.86 5.31 24.63
CA LYS A 317 -4.60 5.07 23.94
C LYS A 317 -4.77 5.29 22.44
N VAL A 318 -3.68 5.67 21.79
CA VAL A 318 -3.66 6.00 20.36
C VAL A 318 -2.39 5.46 19.72
N GLU A 319 -2.55 4.90 18.53
CA GLU A 319 -1.41 4.41 17.74
C GLU A 319 -0.55 5.57 17.24
N TYR A 320 -1.15 6.73 16.97
CA TYR A 320 -0.43 7.91 16.53
C TYR A 320 -1.19 9.20 16.83
N SER A 321 -0.49 10.19 17.39
CA SER A 321 -0.96 11.56 17.55
C SER A 321 0.10 12.55 17.07
N PRO A 322 -0.30 13.68 16.46
CA PRO A 322 0.65 14.76 16.15
C PRO A 322 1.40 15.21 17.41
N GLY A 323 2.70 15.46 17.26
CA GLY A 323 3.55 15.90 18.36
C GLY A 323 3.58 17.43 18.48
N PRO A 324 4.27 17.97 19.50
CA PRO A 324 4.49 19.42 19.63
C PRO A 324 5.20 20.05 18.41
N GLY A 325 6.03 19.26 17.71
CA GLY A 325 6.68 19.66 16.46
C GLY A 325 5.84 19.41 15.20
N GLY A 326 4.53 19.20 15.36
CA GLY A 326 3.60 18.90 14.29
C GLY A 326 3.51 17.42 13.97
N VAL A 327 2.93 17.13 12.81
CA VAL A 327 2.57 15.77 12.43
C VAL A 327 3.84 14.91 12.20
N ALA A 328 4.91 15.47 11.63
CA ALA A 328 6.16 14.74 11.39
C ALA A 328 6.80 14.08 12.64
N THR A 329 6.64 14.67 13.82
CA THR A 329 7.22 14.19 15.10
C THR A 329 6.18 13.59 16.04
N GLY A 330 5.04 13.17 15.47
CA GLY A 330 3.97 12.52 16.20
C GLY A 330 4.39 11.23 16.88
N ARG A 331 3.74 10.93 18.00
CA ARG A 331 3.95 9.71 18.77
C ARG A 331 2.62 9.07 19.14
N SER A 332 2.68 7.76 19.29
CA SER A 332 1.74 6.93 20.01
C SER A 332 1.60 7.34 21.48
N GLN A 333 0.49 6.94 22.08
CA GLN A 333 0.26 7.03 23.52
C GLN A 333 -0.31 5.69 23.98
N GLY A 334 0.26 5.09 25.02
CA GLY A 334 -0.27 3.86 25.60
C GLY A 334 0.56 2.59 25.43
N GLY A 335 1.84 2.70 25.05
CA GLY A 335 2.83 1.61 25.15
C GLY A 335 3.15 0.87 23.84
N VAL A 336 2.53 1.26 22.73
CA VAL A 336 2.97 0.89 21.38
C VAL A 336 3.88 1.99 20.85
N CYS A 337 4.78 1.73 19.90
CA CYS A 337 5.61 2.78 19.28
C CYS A 337 5.85 2.57 17.78
N PHE A 338 5.18 1.59 17.17
CA PHE A 338 5.43 1.21 15.78
C PHE A 338 5.19 2.37 14.80
N TRP A 339 4.31 3.33 15.12
CA TRP A 339 3.95 4.46 14.24
C TRP A 339 4.58 5.82 14.64
N ASP A 340 5.54 5.83 15.57
CA ASP A 340 6.19 7.07 16.03
C ASP A 340 7.10 7.72 14.97
N ASP A 341 7.28 9.03 15.01
CA ASP A 341 8.22 9.73 14.12
C ASP A 341 7.91 9.52 12.63
N ARG A 342 6.66 9.80 12.24
CA ARG A 342 6.15 9.66 10.87
C ARG A 342 7.04 10.30 9.81
N GLY A 343 7.67 11.43 10.09
CA GLY A 343 8.56 12.12 9.14
C GLY A 343 9.98 11.53 9.05
N SER A 344 10.34 10.59 9.93
CA SER A 344 11.70 10.02 9.98
C SER A 344 11.92 8.98 8.89
N ARG A 345 12.84 9.28 7.96
CA ARG A 345 13.24 8.32 6.90
C ARG A 345 13.75 7.01 7.47
N LEU A 346 14.51 7.06 8.57
CA LEU A 346 15.05 5.87 9.22
C LEU A 346 13.92 5.01 9.82
N ALA A 347 13.03 5.61 10.60
CA ALA A 347 11.92 4.89 11.22
C ALA A 347 11.00 4.25 10.16
N ASN A 348 10.77 4.93 9.03
CA ASN A 348 9.95 4.38 7.95
C ASN A 348 10.65 3.26 7.17
N GLN A 349 11.98 3.31 7.01
CA GLN A 349 12.76 2.18 6.47
C GLN A 349 12.66 0.96 7.40
N GLU A 350 12.75 1.18 8.71
CA GLU A 350 12.59 0.14 9.73
C GLU A 350 11.18 -0.47 9.72
N ARG A 351 10.12 0.34 9.55
CA ARG A 351 8.75 -0.16 9.37
C ARG A 351 8.61 -1.08 8.17
N VAL A 352 9.14 -0.65 7.02
CA VAL A 352 9.13 -1.45 5.78
C VAL A 352 9.88 -2.77 5.99
N ALA A 353 11.05 -2.74 6.64
CA ALA A 353 11.84 -3.93 6.96
C ALA A 353 11.13 -4.87 7.95
N THR A 354 10.44 -4.31 8.94
CA THR A 354 9.67 -5.05 9.95
C THR A 354 8.53 -5.82 9.29
N VAL A 355 7.69 -5.14 8.50
CA VAL A 355 6.57 -5.79 7.80
C VAL A 355 7.06 -6.87 6.84
N ARG A 356 8.16 -6.62 6.12
CA ARG A 356 8.80 -7.60 5.24
C ARG A 356 9.22 -8.85 6.00
N THR A 357 9.92 -8.68 7.12
CA THR A 357 10.35 -9.78 8.00
C THR A 357 9.15 -10.57 8.54
N MET A 358 8.10 -9.87 8.99
CA MET A 358 6.89 -10.51 9.51
C MET A 358 6.18 -11.34 8.43
N PHE A 359 6.07 -10.83 7.20
CA PHE A 359 5.55 -11.60 6.08
C PHE A 359 6.40 -12.82 5.77
N LYS A 360 7.74 -12.72 5.81
CA LYS A 360 8.62 -13.87 5.58
C LYS A 360 8.47 -14.92 6.68
N HIS A 361 8.37 -14.49 7.93
CA HIS A 361 8.15 -15.37 9.07
C HIS A 361 6.81 -16.10 8.97
N LYS A 362 5.72 -15.38 8.70
CA LYS A 362 4.35 -15.92 8.62
C LYS A 362 4.13 -16.77 7.37
N TYR A 363 4.81 -16.46 6.26
CA TYR A 363 4.71 -17.16 4.98
C TYR A 363 6.10 -17.60 4.46
N PRO A 364 6.75 -18.58 5.11
CA PRO A 364 8.14 -18.93 4.83
C PRO A 364 8.38 -19.53 3.44
N SER A 365 7.34 -20.10 2.82
CA SER A 365 7.39 -20.64 1.45
C SER A 365 7.37 -19.58 0.36
N LEU A 366 6.93 -18.36 0.68
CA LEU A 366 6.90 -17.25 -0.26
C LEU A 366 8.25 -16.51 -0.26
N ALA A 367 8.60 -15.91 -1.40
CA ALA A 367 9.72 -14.99 -1.47
C ALA A 367 9.45 -13.83 -0.51
N GLU A 368 10.47 -13.39 0.21
CA GLU A 368 10.35 -12.23 1.11
C GLU A 368 10.04 -10.96 0.31
N GLU A 369 10.78 -10.76 -0.77
CA GLU A 369 10.62 -9.65 -1.69
C GLU A 369 10.55 -10.16 -3.14
N MET A 370 9.72 -9.50 -3.94
CA MET A 370 9.73 -9.61 -5.39
C MET A 370 9.91 -8.19 -5.91
N LEU A 371 11.13 -7.84 -6.29
CA LEU A 371 11.48 -6.49 -6.74
C LEU A 371 10.54 -6.09 -7.88
N GLY A 372 9.73 -5.07 -7.61
CA GLY A 372 8.86 -4.46 -8.61
C GLY A 372 9.66 -3.53 -9.52
N PRO A 373 9.16 -3.26 -10.74
CA PRO A 373 9.63 -2.12 -11.52
C PRO A 373 9.52 -0.82 -10.72
N LEU A 374 10.39 0.15 -11.04
CA LEU A 374 10.19 1.51 -10.57
C LEU A 374 8.85 2.04 -11.12
N CYS A 375 8.11 2.76 -10.28
CA CYS A 375 7.03 3.59 -10.79
C CYS A 375 7.66 4.83 -11.39
N ASP A 376 7.43 5.11 -12.68
CA ASP A 376 8.06 6.23 -13.39
C ASP A 376 7.10 7.42 -13.62
N PHE A 377 5.95 7.42 -12.93
CA PHE A 377 4.86 8.41 -13.06
C PHE A 377 4.59 9.19 -11.78
#